data_AF-A0A7X6ICC3-F1
#
_entry.id   AF-A0A7X6ICC3-F1
#
_cell.length_a   1.000
_cell.length_b   1.000
_cell.length_c   1.000
_cell.angle_alpha   90.00
_cell.angle_beta   90.00
_cell.angle_gamma   90.00
#
_symmetry.space_group_name_H-M   'P 1'
#
loop_
_entity.id
_entity.type
_entity.pdbx_description
1 polymer ?
#
loop_
_entity_poly.entity_id
_entity_poly.type
_entity_poly.pdbx_seq_one_letter_code
_entity_poly.pdbx_strand_id
1 'polypeptide(L)'
;MRYKLYGAVVLGLFLLAGISFVSAQEGTTEDKGGLVPKLSESDQIRLAMSAGPDRIAKNAAIVALDQNGTLMTVKEGTNQFTCLADLPGTPKADPVCADPNAMQFLTSLLKGEPQPANKAPGIAYMGNGGQHWNKDGKILLQEEEGAKLVNEPPHWMLLWPFDAETTGLPTGENPGGVYIMWEGTPYAHLMIYQDPNKIPAVPSGTG
;
A
#
# COMPACT_ATOMS: atom_id res chain seq x y z
N MET A 1 41.86 52.90 53.29
CA MET A 1 41.42 51.49 53.40
C MET A 1 41.72 50.80 52.08
N ARG A 2 42.20 49.54 52.17
CA ARG A 2 42.67 48.64 51.09
C ARG A 2 41.59 48.48 50.00
N TYR A 3 41.86 48.36 48.69
CA TYR A 3 42.52 47.28 47.92
C TYR A 3 43.04 47.86 46.56
N LYS A 4 44.31 47.63 46.14
CA LYS A 4 44.83 46.62 45.17
C LYS A 4 44.07 46.60 43.81
N LEU A 5 44.65 46.51 42.62
CA LEU A 5 46.02 46.47 42.08
C LEU A 5 45.85 46.60 40.53
N TYR A 6 46.87 47.17 39.88
CA TYR A 6 47.02 47.36 38.43
C TYR A 6 46.91 46.08 37.59
N GLY A 7 46.56 46.24 36.31
CA GLY A 7 46.76 45.23 35.27
C GLY A 7 46.32 45.68 33.87
N ALA A 8 47.07 46.58 33.24
CA ALA A 8 47.04 46.76 31.80
C ALA A 8 47.77 45.58 31.13
N VAL A 9 47.37 45.21 29.89
CA VAL A 9 48.23 44.88 28.72
C VAL A 9 47.45 44.09 27.64
N VAL A 10 47.31 44.76 26.50
CA VAL A 10 47.56 44.32 25.10
C VAL A 10 46.69 43.23 24.44
N LEU A 11 45.86 43.71 23.51
CA LEU A 11 45.81 43.38 22.07
C LEU A 11 46.17 41.95 21.61
N GLY A 12 45.19 41.27 21.01
CA GLY A 12 45.41 40.08 20.19
C GLY A 12 44.14 39.60 19.49
N LEU A 13 43.88 40.13 18.28
CA LEU A 13 42.92 39.55 17.35
C LEU A 13 43.43 38.18 16.89
N PHE A 14 42.68 37.12 17.15
CA PHE A 14 42.76 35.86 16.41
C PHE A 14 41.35 35.40 16.03
N LEU A 15 41.06 35.54 14.73
CA LEU A 15 39.95 34.88 14.04
C LEU A 15 40.17 33.37 14.09
N LEU A 16 39.31 32.65 14.82
CA LEU A 16 39.20 31.19 14.72
C LEU A 16 37.80 30.83 14.23
N ALA A 17 37.75 30.46 12.95
CA ALA A 17 36.61 29.83 12.32
C ALA A 17 36.33 28.49 13.01
N GLY A 18 35.28 28.44 13.82
CA GLY A 18 34.76 27.19 14.40
C GLY A 18 33.98 26.43 13.33
N ILE A 19 34.65 25.52 12.63
CA ILE A 19 34.01 24.51 11.78
C ILE A 19 33.24 23.58 12.72
N SER A 20 31.91 23.71 12.72
CA SER A 20 31.05 22.73 13.38
C SER A 20 31.04 21.47 12.54
N PHE A 21 31.73 20.42 13.00
CA PHE A 21 31.59 19.09 12.45
C PHE A 21 30.19 18.59 12.79
N VAL A 22 29.26 18.72 11.84
CA VAL A 22 27.99 18.00 11.86
C VAL A 22 28.34 16.55 11.57
N SER A 23 28.35 15.72 12.61
CA SER A 23 28.30 14.28 12.45
C SER A 23 27.04 13.95 11.67
N ALA A 24 27.20 13.53 10.41
CA ALA A 24 26.15 12.88 9.66
C ALA A 24 25.82 11.58 10.39
N GLN A 25 24.83 11.64 11.27
CA GLN A 25 24.19 10.46 11.81
C GLN A 25 23.46 9.83 10.62
N GLU A 26 24.04 8.77 10.06
CA GLU A 26 23.35 7.86 9.16
C GLU A 26 22.11 7.37 9.91
N GLY A 27 20.99 8.04 9.65
CA GLY A 27 19.69 7.52 10.02
C GLY A 27 19.56 6.19 9.31
N THR A 28 19.57 5.09 10.07
CA THR A 28 19.08 3.81 9.59
C THR A 28 17.62 4.04 9.24
N THR A 29 17.36 4.27 7.97
CA THR A 29 16.03 4.09 7.40
C THR A 29 15.66 2.65 7.71
N GLU A 30 14.70 2.48 8.61
CA GLU A 30 14.03 1.20 8.79
C GLU A 30 13.57 0.76 7.40
N ASP A 31 14.06 -0.40 6.95
CA ASP A 31 13.67 -1.03 5.69
C ASP A 31 12.17 -1.30 5.73
N LYS A 32 11.36 -0.31 5.31
CA LYS A 32 9.95 -0.49 4.95
C LYS A 32 9.80 -1.28 3.63
N GLY A 33 10.88 -1.91 3.15
CA GLY A 33 10.92 -2.72 1.94
C GLY A 33 10.24 -4.07 2.17
N GLY A 34 9.10 -4.21 1.49
CA GLY A 34 8.30 -5.43 1.48
C GLY A 34 9.09 -6.69 1.09
N LEU A 35 8.46 -7.84 1.27
CA LEU A 35 9.04 -9.15 0.94
C LEU A 35 9.44 -9.27 -0.54
N VAL A 36 8.82 -8.48 -1.43
CA VAL A 36 8.82 -8.73 -2.88
C VAL A 36 10.14 -8.43 -3.61
N PRO A 37 10.88 -7.33 -3.37
CA PRO A 37 12.22 -7.13 -3.94
C PRO A 37 13.23 -8.25 -3.62
N LYS A 38 12.96 -9.06 -2.57
CA LYS A 38 13.80 -10.18 -2.14
C LYS A 38 13.42 -11.51 -2.80
N LEU A 39 12.31 -11.56 -3.55
CA LEU A 39 11.82 -12.76 -4.25
C LEU A 39 12.41 -12.87 -5.66
N SER A 40 12.62 -14.10 -6.13
CA SER A 40 12.95 -14.34 -7.54
C SER A 40 11.79 -13.89 -8.45
N GLU A 41 12.07 -13.52 -9.70
CA GLU A 41 11.03 -13.16 -10.67
C GLU A 41 9.94 -14.24 -10.77
N SER A 42 10.33 -15.51 -10.78
CA SER A 42 9.39 -16.64 -10.83
C SER A 42 8.48 -16.73 -9.59
N ASP A 43 9.00 -16.37 -8.41
CA ASP A 43 8.23 -16.34 -7.17
C ASP A 43 7.29 -15.13 -7.14
N GLN A 44 7.74 -13.97 -7.65
CA GLN A 44 6.89 -12.80 -7.82
C GLN A 44 5.74 -13.08 -8.79
N ILE A 45 6.00 -13.72 -9.93
CA ILE A 45 4.95 -14.11 -10.88
C ILE A 45 3.93 -15.04 -10.22
N ARG A 46 4.41 -16.06 -9.50
CA ARG A 46 3.52 -17.00 -8.80
C ARG A 46 2.66 -16.29 -7.75
N LEU A 47 3.27 -15.39 -6.99
CA LEU A 47 2.58 -14.61 -5.96
C LEU A 47 1.56 -13.65 -6.59
N ALA A 48 1.91 -12.91 -7.63
CA ALA A 48 0.99 -12.05 -8.37
C ALA A 48 -0.21 -12.83 -8.92
N MET A 49 0.03 -14.00 -9.51
CA MET A 49 -1.04 -14.85 -10.05
C MET A 49 -1.99 -15.39 -8.98
N SER A 50 -1.55 -15.52 -7.73
CA SER A 50 -2.40 -15.99 -6.62
C SER A 50 -3.39 -14.94 -6.10
N ALA A 51 -3.24 -13.68 -6.52
CA ALA A 51 -4.12 -12.59 -6.11
C ALA A 51 -5.55 -12.70 -6.64
N GLY A 52 -5.80 -13.44 -7.71
CA GLY A 52 -7.11 -13.49 -8.34
C GLY A 52 -7.49 -14.88 -8.83
N PRO A 53 -8.77 -15.06 -9.22
CA PRO A 53 -9.24 -16.34 -9.74
C PRO A 53 -8.37 -16.83 -10.90
N ASP A 54 -8.05 -18.12 -10.93
CA ASP A 54 -7.27 -18.76 -11.99
C ASP A 54 -7.71 -18.36 -13.42
N ARG A 55 -9.03 -18.27 -13.65
CA ARG A 55 -9.63 -17.90 -14.94
C ARG A 55 -9.32 -16.45 -15.37
N ILE A 56 -8.97 -15.58 -14.43
CA ILE A 56 -8.54 -14.20 -14.67
C ILE A 56 -7.01 -14.14 -14.68
N ALA A 57 -6.36 -14.57 -13.60
CA ALA A 57 -4.92 -14.39 -13.39
C ALA A 57 -4.04 -15.10 -14.44
N LYS A 58 -4.49 -16.24 -15.01
CA LYS A 58 -3.75 -16.93 -16.07
C LYS A 58 -3.61 -16.11 -17.35
N ASN A 59 -4.57 -15.22 -17.61
CA ASN A 59 -4.62 -14.37 -18.81
C ASN A 59 -4.33 -12.90 -18.51
N ALA A 60 -4.05 -12.55 -17.25
CA ALA A 60 -3.69 -11.20 -16.85
C ALA A 60 -2.25 -10.85 -17.26
N ALA A 61 -2.02 -9.55 -17.45
CA ALA A 61 -0.67 -9.01 -17.46
C ALA A 61 -0.06 -9.17 -16.06
N ILE A 62 1.23 -9.49 -15.97
CA ILE A 62 1.93 -9.63 -14.70
C ILE A 62 3.02 -8.57 -14.62
N VAL A 63 2.95 -7.77 -13.55
CA VAL A 63 3.95 -6.76 -13.21
C VAL A 63 4.72 -7.24 -11.97
N ALA A 64 6.04 -7.17 -12.05
CA ALA A 64 6.97 -7.55 -11.00
C ALA A 64 7.98 -6.43 -10.76
N LEU A 65 8.74 -6.51 -9.67
CA LEU A 65 9.87 -5.62 -9.39
C LEU A 65 11.17 -6.26 -9.90
N ASP A 66 11.97 -5.48 -10.61
CA ASP A 66 13.35 -5.84 -10.92
C ASP A 66 14.23 -5.79 -9.65
N GLN A 67 15.51 -6.16 -9.79
CA GLN A 67 16.47 -6.14 -8.68
C GLN A 67 16.73 -4.74 -8.10
N ASN A 68 16.36 -3.69 -8.83
CA ASN A 68 16.49 -2.29 -8.41
C ASN A 68 15.19 -1.75 -7.81
N GLY A 69 14.14 -2.58 -7.68
CA GLY A 69 12.83 -2.14 -7.21
C GLY A 69 12.02 -1.38 -8.25
N THR A 70 12.34 -1.52 -9.55
CA THR A 70 11.59 -0.92 -10.65
C THR A 70 10.48 -1.85 -11.11
N LEU A 71 9.26 -1.32 -11.25
CA LEU A 71 8.13 -2.07 -11.81
C LEU A 71 8.37 -2.39 -13.29
N MET A 72 8.21 -3.65 -13.67
CA MET A 72 8.34 -4.15 -15.03
C MET A 72 7.24 -5.15 -15.37
N THR A 73 6.73 -5.08 -16.59
CA THR A 73 5.85 -6.13 -17.12
C THR A 73 6.70 -7.35 -17.49
N VAL A 74 6.49 -8.46 -16.79
CA VAL A 74 7.21 -9.74 -16.99
C VAL A 74 6.40 -10.74 -17.82
N LYS A 75 5.10 -10.49 -17.96
CA LYS A 75 4.21 -11.27 -18.83
C LYS A 75 3.12 -10.38 -19.38
N GLU A 76 2.96 -10.39 -20.70
CA GLU A 76 1.85 -9.71 -21.36
C GLU A 76 0.52 -10.43 -21.10
N GLY A 77 -0.53 -9.63 -20.94
CA GLY A 77 -1.89 -10.10 -20.72
C GLY A 77 -2.66 -10.33 -22.02
N THR A 78 -3.65 -11.21 -21.97
CA THR A 78 -4.66 -11.41 -23.03
C THR A 78 -6.07 -11.03 -22.56
N ASN A 79 -6.21 -10.59 -21.30
CA ASN A 79 -7.41 -9.93 -20.78
C ASN A 79 -7.05 -8.54 -20.23
N GLN A 80 -8.03 -7.85 -19.65
CA GLN A 80 -7.87 -6.47 -19.16
C GLN A 80 -7.34 -6.37 -17.72
N PHE A 81 -6.97 -7.49 -17.09
CA PHE A 81 -6.48 -7.49 -15.71
C PHE A 81 -4.96 -7.40 -15.67
N THR A 82 -4.46 -6.72 -14.64
CA THR A 82 -3.05 -6.69 -14.26
C THR A 82 -2.90 -7.23 -12.85
N CYS A 83 -2.00 -8.19 -12.64
CA CYS A 83 -1.67 -8.69 -11.32
C CYS A 83 -0.26 -8.26 -10.88
N LEU A 84 -0.13 -7.92 -9.60
CA LEU A 84 1.11 -7.50 -8.94
C LEU A 84 1.35 -8.38 -7.71
N ALA A 85 2.62 -8.61 -7.40
CA ALA A 85 3.03 -9.43 -6.26
C ALA A 85 2.87 -8.70 -4.91
N ASP A 86 2.85 -7.37 -4.92
CA ASP A 86 2.72 -6.55 -3.72
C ASP A 86 1.99 -5.23 -3.99
N LEU A 87 1.17 -4.80 -3.04
CA LEU A 87 0.82 -3.40 -2.81
C LEU A 87 1.55 -2.95 -1.55
N PRO A 88 2.58 -2.08 -1.65
CA PRO A 88 3.36 -1.72 -0.48
C PRO A 88 2.50 -0.98 0.54
N GLY A 89 2.75 -1.25 1.83
CA GLY A 89 1.99 -0.66 2.93
C GLY A 89 1.97 -1.51 4.20
N THR A 90 2.31 -2.79 4.07
CA THR A 90 2.39 -3.74 5.18
C THR A 90 3.68 -4.59 5.11
N PRO A 91 4.08 -5.27 6.20
CA PRO A 91 5.29 -6.10 6.21
C PRO A 91 5.18 -7.38 5.38
N LYS A 92 3.96 -7.87 5.11
CA LYS A 92 3.74 -9.02 4.23
C LYS A 92 3.46 -8.52 2.81
N ALA A 93 3.77 -9.37 1.84
CA ALA A 93 3.37 -9.09 0.48
C ALA A 93 1.85 -9.18 0.34
N ASP A 94 1.24 -8.16 -0.25
CA ASP A 94 -0.19 -8.02 -0.47
C ASP A 94 -0.50 -8.14 -1.98
N PRO A 95 -0.55 -9.37 -2.53
CA PRO A 95 -0.72 -9.57 -3.97
C PRO A 95 -2.13 -9.16 -4.40
N VAL A 96 -2.20 -8.38 -5.48
CA VAL A 96 -3.45 -7.85 -6.03
C VAL A 96 -3.59 -8.17 -7.51
N CYS A 97 -4.81 -8.43 -7.98
CA CYS A 97 -5.12 -8.46 -9.40
C CYS A 97 -6.32 -7.59 -9.72
N ALA A 98 -6.15 -6.61 -10.60
CA ALA A 98 -7.09 -5.51 -10.77
C ALA A 98 -7.37 -5.21 -12.24
N ASP A 99 -8.59 -4.78 -12.52
CA ASP A 99 -8.97 -4.25 -13.84
C ASP A 99 -8.37 -2.84 -14.07
N PRO A 100 -8.54 -2.24 -15.27
CA PRO A 100 -7.90 -0.96 -15.57
C PRO A 100 -8.39 0.22 -14.71
N ASN A 101 -9.63 0.19 -14.21
CA ASN A 101 -10.17 1.24 -13.34
C ASN A 101 -9.65 1.05 -11.91
N ALA A 102 -9.64 -0.17 -11.43
CA ALA A 102 -9.07 -0.50 -10.13
C ALA A 102 -7.57 -0.21 -10.09
N MET A 103 -6.85 -0.44 -11.20
CA MET A 103 -5.44 -0.05 -11.30
C MET A 103 -5.19 1.44 -11.26
N GLN A 104 -6.07 2.25 -11.86
CA GLN A 104 -5.99 3.71 -11.70
C GLN A 104 -6.21 4.11 -10.25
N PHE A 105 -7.19 3.51 -9.56
CA PHE A 105 -7.45 3.77 -8.14
C PHE A 105 -6.24 3.45 -7.27
N LEU A 106 -5.71 2.23 -7.39
CA LEU A 106 -4.57 1.75 -6.60
C LEU A 106 -3.30 2.55 -6.91
N THR A 107 -3.09 2.94 -8.16
CA THR A 107 -1.96 3.80 -8.53
C THR A 107 -2.05 5.18 -7.87
N SER A 108 -3.23 5.80 -7.86
CA SER A 108 -3.46 7.08 -7.16
C SER A 108 -3.20 6.95 -5.67
N LEU A 109 -3.69 5.86 -5.04
CA LEU A 109 -3.46 5.56 -3.63
C LEU A 109 -1.97 5.46 -3.31
N LEU A 110 -1.22 4.66 -4.09
CA LEU A 110 0.22 4.48 -3.89
C LEU A 110 1.03 5.76 -4.11
N LYS A 111 0.55 6.66 -4.97
CA LYS A 111 1.17 7.97 -5.20
C LYS A 111 0.80 9.01 -4.14
N GLY A 112 -0.12 8.69 -3.22
CA GLY A 112 -0.63 9.65 -2.24
C GLY A 112 -1.43 10.80 -2.88
N GLU A 113 -2.07 10.55 -4.02
CA GLU A 113 -2.90 11.55 -4.68
C GLU A 113 -4.14 11.87 -3.81
N PRO A 114 -4.70 13.10 -3.86
CA PRO A 114 -5.81 13.48 -2.99
C PRO A 114 -7.12 12.72 -3.27
N GLN A 115 -7.27 12.15 -4.46
CA GLN A 115 -8.41 11.32 -4.86
C GLN A 115 -8.02 10.35 -5.99
N PRO A 116 -8.73 9.21 -6.12
CA PRO A 116 -8.53 8.29 -7.23
C PRO A 116 -8.75 8.91 -8.62
N ALA A 117 -7.93 8.52 -9.59
CA ALA A 117 -8.06 8.98 -10.97
C ALA A 117 -9.19 8.28 -11.77
N ASN A 118 -9.64 7.09 -11.33
CA ASN A 118 -10.60 6.28 -12.07
C ASN A 118 -11.94 6.99 -12.27
N LYS A 119 -12.51 6.86 -13.47
CA LYS A 119 -13.78 7.52 -13.87
C LYS A 119 -14.99 6.59 -13.85
N ALA A 120 -14.75 5.31 -13.58
CA ALA A 120 -15.78 4.30 -13.41
C ALA A 120 -15.35 3.33 -12.28
N PRO A 121 -16.29 2.56 -11.71
CA PRO A 121 -15.96 1.52 -10.74
C PRO A 121 -14.95 0.52 -11.32
N GLY A 122 -14.05 0.03 -10.47
CA GLY A 122 -13.08 -1.01 -10.82
C GLY A 122 -13.13 -2.19 -9.86
N ILE A 123 -12.85 -3.38 -10.37
CA ILE A 123 -12.75 -4.61 -9.57
C ILE A 123 -11.29 -4.94 -9.31
N ALA A 124 -10.98 -5.25 -8.05
CA ALA A 124 -9.70 -5.80 -7.63
C ALA A 124 -9.91 -7.07 -6.78
N TYR A 125 -8.96 -8.00 -6.88
CA TYR A 125 -8.92 -9.25 -6.14
C TYR A 125 -7.68 -9.32 -5.25
N MET A 126 -7.84 -9.81 -4.02
CA MET A 126 -6.77 -10.16 -3.09
C MET A 126 -7.04 -11.58 -2.54
N GLY A 127 -6.80 -12.56 -3.41
CA GLY A 127 -7.13 -13.98 -3.20
C GLY A 127 -6.31 -14.69 -2.11
N ASN A 128 -5.20 -14.09 -1.68
CA ASN A 128 -4.44 -14.55 -0.51
C ASN A 128 -4.82 -13.81 0.78
N GLY A 129 -5.78 -12.89 0.71
CA GLY A 129 -6.02 -11.89 1.74
C GLY A 129 -5.00 -10.77 1.68
N GLY A 130 -4.98 -9.97 2.75
CA GLY A 130 -4.07 -8.85 2.90
C GLY A 130 -3.89 -8.46 4.36
N GLN A 131 -3.33 -7.29 4.62
CA GLN A 131 -3.34 -6.70 5.96
C GLN A 131 -3.74 -5.23 5.90
N HIS A 132 -4.33 -4.75 6.99
CA HIS A 132 -4.54 -3.32 7.19
C HIS A 132 -4.14 -2.89 8.60
N TRP A 133 -3.92 -1.59 8.75
CA TRP A 133 -3.66 -0.97 10.04
C TRP A 133 -4.96 -0.62 10.73
N ASN A 134 -5.11 -1.03 11.99
CA ASN A 134 -6.27 -0.73 12.81
C ASN A 134 -5.84 -0.05 14.11
N LYS A 135 -6.56 1.00 14.50
CA LYS A 135 -6.39 1.65 15.80
C LYS A 135 -7.77 1.93 16.40
N ASP A 136 -8.01 1.39 17.59
CA ASP A 136 -9.26 1.56 18.35
C ASP A 136 -10.53 1.25 17.54
N GLY A 137 -10.46 0.23 16.67
CA GLY A 137 -11.58 -0.20 15.82
C GLY A 137 -11.72 0.57 14.50
N LYS A 138 -10.87 1.57 14.24
CA LYS A 138 -10.82 2.31 12.98
C LYS A 138 -9.74 1.74 12.07
N ILE A 139 -10.11 1.42 10.83
CA ILE A 139 -9.18 1.05 9.76
C ILE A 139 -8.50 2.32 9.25
N LEU A 140 -7.18 2.30 9.16
CA LEU A 140 -6.34 3.43 8.78
C LEU A 140 -5.85 3.28 7.34
N LEU A 141 -5.61 4.41 6.66
CA LEU A 141 -4.96 4.42 5.34
C LEU A 141 -3.46 4.15 5.43
N GLN A 142 -2.84 4.49 6.55
CA GLN A 142 -1.41 4.39 6.78
C GLN A 142 -1.13 4.00 8.24
N GLU A 143 0.09 3.53 8.49
CA GLU A 143 0.57 3.24 9.83
C GLU A 143 0.56 4.50 10.72
N GLU A 144 -0.01 4.38 11.92
CA GLU A 144 0.04 5.41 12.96
C GLU A 144 0.59 4.81 14.26
N GLU A 145 1.13 5.65 15.13
CA GLU A 145 1.62 5.21 16.44
C GLU A 145 0.51 4.50 17.24
N GLY A 146 0.80 3.29 17.71
CA GLY A 146 -0.14 2.44 18.45
C GLY A 146 -1.15 1.68 17.58
N ALA A 147 -1.10 1.81 16.24
CA ALA A 147 -1.86 0.97 15.34
C ALA A 147 -1.36 -0.49 15.37
N LYS A 148 -2.27 -1.42 15.07
CA LYS A 148 -1.99 -2.86 14.99
C LYS A 148 -2.29 -3.35 13.59
N LEU A 149 -1.49 -4.31 13.12
CA LEU A 149 -1.81 -5.04 11.89
C LEU A 149 -2.92 -6.05 12.16
N VAL A 150 -3.93 -6.01 11.29
CA VAL A 150 -5.01 -7.00 11.23
C VAL A 150 -4.87 -7.74 9.91
N ASN A 151 -5.03 -9.08 9.93
CA ASN A 151 -5.03 -9.86 8.68
C ASN A 151 -6.45 -9.91 8.13
N GLU A 152 -6.56 -9.71 6.84
CA GLU A 152 -7.81 -9.83 6.10
C GLU A 152 -7.89 -11.21 5.44
N PRO A 153 -9.06 -11.86 5.41
CA PRO A 153 -9.25 -13.10 4.67
C PRO A 153 -9.17 -12.84 3.15
N PRO A 154 -9.06 -13.89 2.32
CA PRO A 154 -9.27 -13.77 0.87
C PRO A 154 -10.53 -13.00 0.53
N HIS A 155 -10.39 -11.97 -0.31
CA HIS A 155 -11.48 -11.05 -0.61
C HIS A 155 -11.34 -10.43 -2.00
N TRP A 156 -12.39 -9.69 -2.38
CA TRP A 156 -12.39 -8.84 -3.55
C TRP A 156 -13.03 -7.49 -3.23
N MET A 157 -12.74 -6.50 -4.06
CA MET A 157 -13.07 -5.11 -3.82
C MET A 157 -13.76 -4.49 -5.03
N LEU A 158 -14.67 -3.56 -4.75
CA LEU A 158 -15.19 -2.62 -5.73
C LEU A 158 -14.67 -1.22 -5.39
N LEU A 159 -13.71 -0.76 -6.21
CA LEU A 159 -12.98 0.48 -6.01
C LEU A 159 -13.75 1.64 -6.64
N TRP A 160 -14.52 2.30 -5.79
CA TRP A 160 -15.38 3.44 -6.11
C TRP A 160 -15.73 4.13 -4.79
N PRO A 161 -15.86 5.48 -4.72
CA PRO A 161 -16.18 6.20 -3.49
C PRO A 161 -17.59 5.88 -2.99
N PHE A 162 -17.73 4.74 -2.33
CA PHE A 162 -18.97 4.36 -1.64
C PHE A 162 -19.16 5.22 -0.40
N ASP A 163 -20.42 5.44 -0.06
CA ASP A 163 -20.84 6.26 1.06
C ASP A 163 -21.90 5.49 1.86
N ALA A 164 -21.72 5.41 3.17
CA ALA A 164 -22.56 4.59 4.04
C ALA A 164 -23.98 5.16 4.19
N GLU A 165 -24.13 6.48 4.12
CA GLU A 165 -25.44 7.15 4.22
C GLU A 165 -26.34 6.78 3.04
N THR A 166 -25.79 6.77 1.83
CA THR A 166 -26.52 6.48 0.59
C THR A 166 -26.72 4.99 0.34
N THR A 167 -25.78 4.14 0.77
CA THR A 167 -25.82 2.69 0.52
C THR A 167 -26.46 1.89 1.65
N GLY A 168 -26.44 2.41 2.88
CA GLY A 168 -26.85 1.69 4.08
C GLY A 168 -25.89 0.56 4.49
N LEU A 169 -24.68 0.51 3.92
CA LEU A 169 -23.68 -0.52 4.22
C LEU A 169 -22.88 -0.17 5.48
N PRO A 170 -22.41 -1.17 6.24
CA PRO A 170 -21.59 -0.94 7.42
C PRO A 170 -20.20 -0.42 7.03
N THR A 171 -19.52 0.28 7.95
CA THR A 171 -18.24 0.96 7.71
C THR A 171 -17.04 0.26 8.35
N GLY A 172 -17.18 -1.02 8.65
CA GLY A 172 -16.16 -1.81 9.33
C GLY A 172 -16.43 -3.30 9.23
N GLU A 173 -15.39 -4.07 9.55
CA GLU A 173 -15.43 -5.52 9.50
C GLU A 173 -16.62 -6.08 10.31
N ASN A 174 -17.31 -7.05 9.73
CA ASN A 174 -18.48 -7.66 10.34
C ASN A 174 -18.64 -9.11 9.87
N PRO A 175 -19.43 -9.94 10.59
CA PRO A 175 -19.62 -11.34 10.22
C PRO A 175 -20.23 -11.57 8.84
N GLY A 176 -20.91 -10.57 8.25
CA GLY A 176 -21.44 -10.62 6.90
C GLY A 176 -20.39 -10.42 5.80
N GLY A 177 -19.19 -9.96 6.16
CA GLY A 177 -18.06 -9.85 5.24
C GLY A 177 -18.19 -8.75 4.18
N VAL A 178 -19.17 -7.85 4.28
CA VAL A 178 -19.34 -6.73 3.35
C VAL A 178 -19.35 -5.43 4.14
N TYR A 179 -18.48 -4.49 3.78
CA TYR A 179 -18.39 -3.19 4.42
C TYR A 179 -17.66 -2.15 3.56
N ILE A 180 -17.85 -0.88 3.86
CA ILE A 180 -17.09 0.22 3.26
C ILE A 180 -15.83 0.45 4.10
N MET A 181 -14.66 0.25 3.48
CA MET A 181 -13.38 0.61 4.07
C MET A 181 -13.12 2.10 3.81
N TRP A 182 -12.51 2.77 4.81
CA TRP A 182 -12.12 4.19 4.74
C TRP A 182 -13.26 5.16 4.43
N GLU A 183 -14.44 4.89 5.00
CA GLU A 183 -15.60 5.76 4.92
C GLU A 183 -15.26 7.24 5.24
N GLY A 184 -15.88 8.15 4.49
CA GLY A 184 -15.67 9.60 4.63
C GLY A 184 -14.38 10.11 4.00
N THR A 185 -13.64 9.26 3.26
CA THR A 185 -12.46 9.65 2.49
C THR A 185 -12.69 9.49 0.98
N PRO A 186 -11.93 10.18 0.12
CA PRO A 186 -11.98 9.95 -1.34
C PRO A 186 -11.61 8.53 -1.78
N TYR A 187 -10.97 7.75 -0.89
CA TYR A 187 -10.58 6.36 -1.11
C TYR A 187 -11.55 5.36 -0.47
N ALA A 188 -12.73 5.79 -0.05
CA ALA A 188 -13.77 4.86 0.39
C ALA A 188 -14.02 3.81 -0.71
N HIS A 189 -14.11 2.54 -0.33
CA HIS A 189 -14.34 1.44 -1.27
C HIS A 189 -15.02 0.25 -0.59
N LEU A 190 -15.67 -0.60 -1.38
CA LEU A 190 -16.40 -1.74 -0.87
C LEU A 190 -15.49 -2.97 -0.74
N MET A 191 -15.44 -3.52 0.47
CA MET A 191 -14.78 -4.79 0.78
C MET A 191 -15.79 -5.93 0.78
N ILE A 192 -15.41 -7.06 0.17
CA ILE A 192 -16.24 -8.26 0.09
C ILE A 192 -15.39 -9.49 0.44
N TYR A 193 -15.52 -9.98 1.67
CA TYR A 193 -14.83 -11.14 2.23
C TYR A 193 -15.44 -12.44 1.71
N GLN A 194 -15.26 -12.63 0.40
CA GLN A 194 -15.52 -13.86 -0.31
C GLN A 194 -14.24 -14.25 -1.03
N ASP A 195 -13.80 -15.50 -0.84
CA ASP A 195 -12.63 -16.03 -1.52
C ASP A 195 -12.87 -16.05 -3.05
N PRO A 196 -12.18 -15.19 -3.83
CA PRO A 196 -12.43 -15.06 -5.25
C PRO A 196 -12.06 -16.34 -6.01
N ASN A 197 -11.13 -17.15 -5.48
CA ASN A 197 -10.73 -18.43 -6.07
C ASN A 197 -11.81 -19.50 -5.94
N LYS A 198 -12.79 -19.31 -5.05
CA LYS A 198 -13.94 -20.21 -4.84
C LYS A 198 -15.21 -19.76 -5.57
N ILE A 199 -15.21 -18.58 -6.21
CA ILE A 199 -16.35 -18.11 -6.99
C ILE A 199 -16.47 -18.95 -8.28
N PRO A 200 -17.61 -19.62 -8.53
CA PRO A 200 -17.82 -20.38 -9.75
C PRO A 200 -17.64 -19.53 -11.00
N ALA A 201 -17.11 -20.11 -12.06
CA ALA A 201 -17.08 -19.45 -13.37
C ALA A 201 -18.51 -19.27 -13.89
N VAL A 202 -18.74 -18.18 -14.64
CA VAL A 202 -19.99 -18.02 -15.40
C VAL A 202 -20.07 -19.19 -16.41
N PRO A 203 -21.16 -19.97 -16.43
CA PRO A 203 -21.32 -21.02 -17.42
C PRO A 203 -21.18 -20.44 -18.83
N SER A 204 -20.31 -21.04 -19.64
CA SER A 204 -20.17 -20.66 -21.04
C SER A 204 -21.42 -21.11 -21.80
N GLY A 205 -22.41 -20.23 -21.95
CA GLY A 205 -23.55 -20.44 -22.85
C GLY A 205 -24.93 -20.25 -22.22
N THR A 206 -25.32 -18.99 -21.99
CA THR A 206 -26.71 -18.53 -22.08
C THR A 206 -26.69 -17.05 -22.47
N GLY A 207 -26.54 -16.79 -23.77
CA GLY A 207 -26.66 -15.48 -24.39
C GLY A 207 -27.21 -15.67 -25.79
#